data_AF-A0A0R3PBC7-F1
#
_entry.id   AF-A0A0R3PBC7-F1
#
_cell.length_a   1.000
_cell.length_b   1.000
_cell.length_c   1.000
_cell.angle_alpha   90.00
_cell.angle_beta   90.00
_cell.angle_gamma   90.00
#
_symmetry.space_group_name_H-M   'P 1'
#
loop_
_entity.id
_entity.type
_entity.pdbx_description
1 polymer ?
#
loop_
_entity_poly.entity_id
_entity_poly.type
_entity_poly.pdbx_seq_one_letter_code
_entity_poly.pdbx_strand_id
1 'polypeptide(L)'
;MRRRRNETSVEIRKQKGQELLMKRRNQLVEDEDDGELSDMDVKSVPDTTRLSYGQIINILSNNPTLEQTRTCFEALRRTLSRSKNPPVDEVIKCGLVNVLVQALSVQDDKVQFEAAWALTNIVSGTSEQTIAVVEAGATLPLIELTQSPNPNLSEQALWAVANIAGDSAQLRDHVIQCSGVEALMALVHRLDSLAVGCVQTLAWAFSNMCRHKNPHAPIPVLDVLSKGLAKIIAHTDAQVRQDACWAISYLTDGPDEQIALAKKSGVLPYVVELLRDSDTLAAPALRVFGNMSTGNDELTQCVVDHGILDEIIPLSERSKSTTVVKECCWLISNVIAGTQAQIQAVIDAGIMPFVIEVLRSGDFKCQFEASWAVSNLAQGGTSKQILSLLQDNAIPAMCSALTHSNVDLLTNILESLYTLLTTVSLCCPERMDEVRDAVEEHDGLNYLESLQGSESDKVYTGAYRIITDFFAEDENQEESKVSEENQPVQYNF
;
A
#
# COMPACT_ATOMS: atom_id res chain seq x y z
N MET A 1 3.80 16.11 -13.03
CA MET A 1 3.23 14.86 -13.61
C MET A 1 2.82 13.89 -12.51
N ARG A 2 1.63 13.27 -12.60
CA ARG A 2 1.19 12.24 -11.65
C ARG A 2 1.99 10.96 -11.79
N ARG A 3 2.31 10.33 -10.66
CA ARG A 3 3.11 9.10 -10.58
C ARG A 3 2.34 7.99 -9.91
N ARG A 4 1.84 7.06 -10.73
CA ARG A 4 1.44 5.72 -10.26
C ARG A 4 2.65 5.01 -9.69
N ARG A 5 2.42 4.16 -8.70
CA ARG A 5 3.49 3.47 -7.99
C ARG A 5 4.15 2.44 -8.91
N ASN A 6 5.32 2.76 -9.44
CA ASN A 6 6.21 1.78 -10.06
C ASN A 6 6.96 1.07 -8.94
N GLU A 7 6.53 -0.15 -8.60
CA GLU A 7 7.29 -1.02 -7.68
C GLU A 7 8.52 -1.59 -8.39
N THR A 8 9.52 -0.75 -8.64
CA THR A 8 10.83 -1.26 -9.06
C THR A 8 11.61 -1.68 -7.80
N SER A 9 11.81 -3.00 -7.69
CA SER A 9 12.91 -3.70 -7.01
C SER A 9 13.16 -3.45 -5.51
N VAL A 10 12.49 -4.24 -4.65
CA VAL A 10 13.11 -4.98 -3.53
C VAL A 10 12.29 -6.26 -3.29
N GLU A 11 12.53 -7.30 -4.08
CA GLU A 11 11.59 -8.42 -4.21
C GLU A 11 11.69 -9.47 -3.11
N ILE A 12 12.88 -9.74 -2.53
CA ILE A 12 13.04 -10.98 -1.76
C ILE A 12 12.52 -10.89 -0.30
N ARG A 13 12.70 -9.76 0.41
CA ARG A 13 12.14 -9.60 1.78
C ARG A 13 10.66 -9.21 1.78
N LYS A 14 10.20 -8.50 0.75
CA LYS A 14 8.82 -8.05 0.60
C LYS A 14 7.91 -9.21 0.20
N GLN A 15 8.39 -10.16 -0.60
CA GLN A 15 7.67 -11.39 -0.95
C GLN A 15 7.31 -12.24 0.28
N LYS A 16 8.27 -12.52 1.19
CA LYS A 16 7.96 -13.30 2.41
C LYS A 16 6.94 -12.64 3.34
N GLY A 17 6.97 -11.31 3.45
CA GLY A 17 5.94 -10.57 4.20
C GLY A 17 4.58 -10.58 3.49
N GLN A 18 4.56 -10.52 2.16
CA GLN A 18 3.35 -10.63 1.34
C GLN A 18 2.74 -12.03 1.37
N GLU A 19 3.56 -13.09 1.37
CA GLU A 19 3.12 -14.49 1.51
C GLU A 19 2.41 -14.74 2.85
N LEU A 20 2.95 -14.21 3.96
CA LEU A 20 2.32 -14.28 5.29
C LEU A 20 1.00 -13.51 5.37
N LEU A 21 0.83 -12.48 4.53
CA LEU A 21 -0.41 -11.70 4.44
C LEU A 21 -1.46 -12.36 3.53
N MET A 22 -1.04 -13.15 2.54
CA MET A 22 -1.88 -13.84 1.55
C MET A 22 -2.47 -15.13 2.07
N LYS A 23 -1.68 -15.91 2.82
CA LYS A 23 -2.07 -17.21 3.35
C LYS A 23 -1.87 -17.28 4.85
N ARG A 24 -2.90 -17.76 5.56
CA ARG A 24 -2.88 -17.98 7.01
C ARG A 24 -3.16 -19.45 7.28
N ARG A 25 -2.29 -20.10 8.05
CA ARG A 25 -2.51 -21.47 8.55
C ARG A 25 -3.27 -21.43 9.87
N ASN A 26 -4.21 -22.34 10.07
CA ASN A 26 -4.94 -22.45 11.33
C ASN A 26 -4.20 -23.44 12.25
N GLN A 27 -3.28 -22.90 13.07
CA GLN A 27 -2.44 -23.66 14.01
C GLN A 27 -3.18 -23.90 15.33
N LEU A 28 -2.96 -25.07 15.94
CA LEU A 28 -3.31 -25.28 17.35
C LEU A 28 -2.25 -24.61 18.20
N VAL A 29 -2.60 -23.57 18.95
CA VAL A 29 -1.78 -23.10 20.08
C VAL A 29 -2.10 -24.05 21.24
N GLU A 30 -1.20 -24.99 21.53
CA GLU A 30 -1.19 -25.61 22.85
C GLU A 30 -0.54 -24.56 23.76
N ASP A 31 -1.28 -24.04 24.75
CA ASP A 31 -0.78 -23.07 25.73
C ASP A 31 0.47 -23.65 26.42
N GLU A 32 1.67 -23.24 26.00
CA GLU A 32 2.87 -23.32 26.83
C GLU A 32 2.82 -22.14 27.81
N ASP A 33 1.98 -22.25 28.83
CA ASP A 33 2.00 -21.36 29.99
C ASP A 33 3.18 -21.73 30.89
N ASP A 34 4.25 -20.96 30.78
CA ASP A 34 5.40 -20.96 31.67
C ASP A 34 4.98 -20.22 32.97
N GLY A 35 4.22 -20.91 33.82
CA GLY A 35 3.62 -20.35 35.03
C GLY A 35 3.53 -21.35 36.18
N GLU A 36 4.40 -21.22 37.18
CA GLU A 36 4.39 -21.98 38.44
C GLU A 36 3.08 -21.79 39.21
N LEU A 37 2.10 -22.68 39.08
CA LEU A 37 1.00 -22.82 40.05
C LEU A 37 0.52 -24.28 40.20
N SER A 38 0.91 -24.86 41.34
CA SER A 38 0.26 -25.92 42.14
C SER A 38 -0.54 -27.02 41.45
N ASP A 39 0.09 -28.20 41.42
CA ASP A 39 -0.44 -29.55 41.67
C ASP A 39 -1.93 -29.63 42.09
N MET A 40 -2.82 -29.83 41.11
CA MET A 40 -4.12 -30.48 41.32
C MET A 40 -4.70 -30.98 39.97
N ASP A 41 -4.54 -32.29 39.74
CA ASP A 41 -5.35 -33.16 38.88
C ASP A 41 -5.63 -32.69 37.43
N VAL A 42 -4.57 -32.49 36.64
CA VAL A 42 -4.66 -32.66 35.18
C VAL A 42 -4.53 -34.15 34.87
N LYS A 43 -5.67 -34.85 34.81
CA LYS A 43 -5.71 -36.19 34.22
C LYS A 43 -5.22 -36.09 32.78
N SER A 44 -4.03 -36.65 32.56
CA SER A 44 -3.45 -36.96 31.27
C SER A 44 -4.50 -37.55 30.32
N VAL A 45 -4.87 -36.76 29.31
CA VAL A 45 -5.63 -37.30 28.18
C VAL A 45 -4.72 -38.31 27.48
N PRO A 46 -5.12 -39.59 27.33
CA PRO A 46 -4.27 -40.61 26.73
C PRO A 46 -3.90 -40.21 25.30
N ASP A 47 -2.68 -40.54 24.92
CA ASP A 47 -2.13 -40.47 23.57
C ASP A 47 -2.98 -41.35 22.62
N THR A 48 -4.10 -40.82 22.14
CA THR A 48 -4.99 -41.51 21.20
C THR A 48 -4.25 -41.66 19.88
N THR A 49 -3.61 -42.82 19.71
CA THR A 49 -3.22 -43.48 18.45
C THR A 49 -3.06 -42.54 17.25
N ARG A 50 -1.82 -42.12 16.97
CA ARG A 50 -1.46 -41.57 15.65
C ARG A 50 -1.80 -42.61 14.57
N LEU A 51 -2.93 -42.44 13.89
CA LEU A 51 -3.30 -43.27 12.75
C LEU A 51 -2.34 -42.97 11.59
N SER A 52 -1.74 -44.01 11.01
CA SER A 52 -0.98 -43.86 9.77
C SER A 52 -1.92 -43.58 8.59
N TYR A 53 -1.42 -42.98 7.50
CA TYR A 53 -2.25 -42.75 6.31
C TYR A 53 -2.82 -44.04 5.74
N GLY A 54 -2.08 -45.15 5.79
CA GLY A 54 -2.59 -46.46 5.38
C GLY A 54 -3.75 -46.94 6.24
N GLN A 55 -3.72 -46.70 7.55
CA GLN A 55 -4.84 -47.02 8.45
C GLN A 55 -6.05 -46.12 8.16
N ILE A 56 -5.83 -44.81 7.96
CA ILE A 56 -6.89 -43.86 7.60
C ILE A 56 -7.57 -44.29 6.30
N ILE A 57 -6.81 -44.57 5.24
CA ILE A 57 -7.34 -45.03 3.95
C ILE A 57 -8.12 -46.32 4.11
N ASN A 58 -7.59 -47.29 4.87
CA ASN A 58 -8.25 -48.57 5.09
C ASN A 58 -9.57 -48.41 5.85
N ILE A 59 -9.63 -47.57 6.88
CA ILE A 59 -10.87 -47.29 7.62
C ILE A 59 -11.89 -46.61 6.72
N LEU A 60 -11.48 -45.55 6.01
CA LEU A 60 -12.39 -44.76 5.16
C LEU A 60 -12.91 -45.53 3.95
N SER A 61 -12.16 -46.53 3.47
CA SER A 61 -12.57 -47.37 2.33
C SER A 61 -13.54 -48.51 2.71
N ASN A 62 -13.73 -48.78 4.01
CA ASN A 62 -14.48 -49.94 4.50
C ASN A 62 -15.78 -49.55 5.23
N ASN A 63 -16.62 -48.73 4.59
CA ASN A 63 -17.91 -48.27 5.14
C ASN A 63 -17.79 -47.77 6.60
N PRO A 64 -16.99 -46.71 6.84
CA PRO A 64 -16.73 -46.23 8.18
C PRO A 64 -18.03 -45.75 8.86
N THR A 65 -18.12 -45.96 10.16
CA THR A 65 -19.10 -45.26 11.00
C THR A 65 -18.77 -43.77 11.07
N LEU A 66 -19.76 -42.92 11.38
CA LEU A 66 -19.51 -41.47 11.56
C LEU A 66 -18.42 -41.17 12.57
N GLU A 67 -18.34 -41.95 13.65
CA GLU A 67 -17.29 -41.81 14.67
C GLU A 67 -15.90 -42.12 14.09
N GLN A 68 -15.76 -43.22 13.36
CA GLN A 68 -14.52 -43.58 12.67
C GLN A 68 -14.09 -42.53 11.63
N THR A 69 -15.06 -41.98 10.89
CA THR A 69 -14.82 -40.89 9.94
C THR A 69 -14.29 -39.64 10.64
N ARG A 70 -14.93 -39.23 11.75
CA ARG A 70 -14.47 -38.09 12.57
C ARG A 70 -13.06 -38.32 13.09
N THR A 71 -12.78 -39.48 13.69
CA THR A 71 -11.43 -39.81 14.20
C THR A 71 -10.37 -39.77 13.11
N CYS A 72 -10.68 -40.27 11.91
CA CYS A 72 -9.76 -40.24 10.78
C CYS A 72 -9.43 -38.81 10.33
N PHE A 73 -10.44 -37.96 10.15
CA PHE A 73 -10.22 -36.57 9.71
C PHE A 73 -9.61 -35.70 10.80
N GLU A 74 -9.94 -35.91 12.07
CA GLU A 74 -9.28 -35.25 13.18
C GLU A 74 -7.78 -35.63 13.24
N ALA A 75 -7.45 -36.91 13.07
CA ALA A 75 -6.06 -37.35 13.01
C ALA A 75 -5.30 -36.71 11.85
N LEU A 76 -5.95 -36.59 10.67
CA LEU A 76 -5.37 -35.94 9.49
C LEU A 76 -5.15 -34.44 9.74
N ARG A 77 -6.16 -33.74 10.26
CA ARG A 77 -6.08 -32.32 10.62
C ARG A 77 -4.98 -32.05 11.64
N ARG A 78 -4.90 -32.84 12.72
CA ARG A 78 -3.85 -32.69 13.76
C ARG A 78 -2.45 -32.85 13.16
N THR A 79 -2.27 -33.81 12.24
CA THR A 79 -1.00 -34.02 11.53
C THR A 79 -0.61 -32.80 10.70
N LEU A 80 -1.57 -32.15 10.05
CA LEU A 80 -1.36 -30.95 9.24
C LEU A 80 -1.18 -29.66 10.07
N SER A 81 -1.58 -29.66 11.35
CA SER A 81 -1.57 -28.47 12.21
C SER A 81 -0.30 -28.32 13.07
N ARG A 82 0.34 -29.44 13.45
CA ARG A 82 1.38 -29.48 14.50
C ARG A 82 2.81 -29.21 14.02
N SER A 83 3.09 -29.31 12.73
CA SER A 83 4.45 -29.18 12.20
C SER A 83 4.65 -27.84 11.48
N LYS A 84 5.83 -27.24 11.65
CA LYS A 84 6.29 -26.11 10.83
C LYS A 84 6.28 -26.47 9.34
N ASN A 85 6.65 -27.72 9.02
CA ASN A 85 6.59 -28.33 7.70
C ASN A 85 5.62 -29.52 7.73
N PRO A 86 4.31 -29.29 7.57
CA PRO A 86 3.33 -30.36 7.57
C PRO A 86 3.50 -31.25 6.33
N PRO A 87 3.24 -32.56 6.43
CA PRO A 87 3.40 -33.53 5.34
C PRO A 87 2.28 -33.43 4.28
N VAL A 88 2.04 -32.22 3.78
CA VAL A 88 0.94 -31.91 2.84
C VAL A 88 1.05 -32.74 1.56
N ASP A 89 2.25 -32.85 0.99
CA ASP A 89 2.48 -33.60 -0.26
C ASP A 89 2.19 -35.09 -0.10
N GLU A 90 2.39 -35.66 1.09
CA GLU A 90 2.07 -37.06 1.37
C GLU A 90 0.56 -37.27 1.40
N VAL A 91 -0.18 -36.36 2.04
CA VAL A 91 -1.65 -36.37 2.07
C VAL A 91 -2.22 -36.29 0.64
N ILE A 92 -1.65 -35.43 -0.21
CA ILE A 92 -2.02 -35.32 -1.62
C ILE A 92 -1.72 -36.63 -2.37
N LYS A 93 -0.50 -37.17 -2.26
CA LYS A 93 -0.08 -38.41 -2.93
C LYS A 93 -0.91 -39.62 -2.52
N CYS A 94 -1.38 -39.67 -1.28
CA CYS A 94 -2.26 -40.72 -0.77
C CYS A 94 -3.72 -40.60 -1.28
N GLY A 95 -4.07 -39.57 -2.05
CA GLY A 95 -5.43 -39.35 -2.55
C GLY A 95 -6.43 -38.91 -1.49
N LEU A 96 -5.96 -38.53 -0.30
CA LEU A 96 -6.81 -38.15 0.84
C LEU A 96 -7.54 -36.81 0.62
N VAL A 97 -7.05 -35.96 -0.28
CA VAL A 97 -7.73 -34.71 -0.66
C VAL A 97 -9.14 -34.99 -1.21
N ASN A 98 -9.29 -35.96 -2.12
CA ASN A 98 -10.61 -36.31 -2.67
C ASN A 98 -11.57 -36.78 -1.58
N VAL A 99 -11.06 -37.53 -0.59
CA VAL A 99 -11.86 -38.03 0.53
C VAL A 99 -12.27 -36.89 1.46
N LEU A 100 -11.37 -35.94 1.71
CA LEU A 100 -11.69 -34.71 2.44
C LEU A 100 -12.75 -33.86 1.73
N VAL A 101 -12.68 -33.73 0.40
CA VAL A 101 -13.71 -32.99 -0.36
C VAL A 101 -15.07 -33.68 -0.27
N GLN A 102 -15.11 -35.00 -0.42
CA GLN A 102 -16.36 -35.77 -0.24
C GLN A 102 -16.96 -35.60 1.17
N ALA A 103 -16.10 -35.47 2.18
CA ALA A 103 -16.52 -35.29 3.57
C ALA A 103 -17.24 -33.96 3.82
N LEU A 104 -17.02 -32.94 2.99
CA LEU A 104 -17.73 -31.65 3.09
C LEU A 104 -19.23 -31.79 2.83
N SER A 105 -19.67 -32.84 2.11
CA SER A 105 -21.08 -33.09 1.81
C SER A 105 -21.77 -34.03 2.82
N VAL A 106 -21.02 -34.56 3.79
CA VAL A 106 -21.58 -35.42 4.84
C VAL A 106 -22.47 -34.58 5.75
N GLN A 107 -23.70 -35.05 6.01
CA GLN A 107 -24.67 -34.38 6.89
C GLN A 107 -24.30 -34.51 8.37
N ASP A 108 -23.11 -34.04 8.72
CA ASP A 108 -22.56 -34.03 10.07
C ASP A 108 -21.56 -32.89 10.23
N ASP A 109 -21.93 -31.86 11.00
CA ASP A 109 -21.11 -30.66 11.21
C ASP A 109 -19.68 -30.95 11.66
N LYS A 110 -19.48 -31.99 12.49
CA LYS A 110 -18.14 -32.34 13.00
C LYS A 110 -17.27 -32.93 11.91
N VAL A 111 -17.82 -33.83 11.08
CA VAL A 111 -17.10 -34.36 9.91
C VAL A 111 -16.74 -33.22 8.95
N GLN A 112 -17.69 -32.35 8.64
CA GLN A 112 -17.48 -31.21 7.74
C GLN A 112 -16.43 -30.25 8.31
N PHE A 113 -16.46 -29.99 9.62
CA PHE A 113 -15.51 -29.11 10.30
C PHE A 113 -14.08 -29.65 10.27
N GLU A 114 -13.87 -30.91 10.65
CA GLU A 114 -12.53 -31.53 10.59
C GLU A 114 -12.01 -31.59 9.14
N ALA A 115 -12.89 -31.88 8.18
CA ALA A 115 -12.53 -31.91 6.77
C ALA A 115 -12.15 -30.52 6.24
N ALA A 116 -12.98 -29.51 6.51
CA ALA A 116 -12.73 -28.13 6.13
C ALA A 116 -11.41 -27.62 6.73
N TRP A 117 -11.14 -27.90 8.00
CA TRP A 117 -9.89 -27.49 8.65
C TRP A 117 -8.66 -28.19 8.04
N ALA A 118 -8.73 -29.50 7.80
CA ALA A 118 -7.66 -30.20 7.12
C ALA A 118 -7.37 -29.58 5.74
N LEU A 119 -8.41 -29.26 4.96
CA LEU A 119 -8.28 -28.59 3.66
C LEU A 119 -7.70 -27.17 3.82
N THR A 120 -8.12 -26.38 4.80
CA THR A 120 -7.55 -25.05 5.10
C THR A 120 -6.04 -25.11 5.31
N ASN A 121 -5.56 -26.12 6.04
CA ASN A 121 -4.12 -26.29 6.26
C ASN A 121 -3.37 -26.66 4.98
N ILE A 122 -3.98 -27.43 4.08
CA ILE A 122 -3.41 -27.76 2.76
C ILE A 122 -3.33 -26.50 1.89
N VAL A 123 -4.43 -25.74 1.74
CA VAL A 123 -4.46 -24.52 0.90
C VAL A 123 -3.64 -23.36 1.47
N SER A 124 -3.26 -23.42 2.76
CA SER A 124 -2.29 -22.49 3.36
C SER A 124 -0.84 -22.73 2.92
N GLY A 125 -0.58 -23.81 2.18
CA GLY A 125 0.74 -24.21 1.70
C GLY A 125 1.15 -23.59 0.36
N THR A 126 1.86 -24.35 -0.47
CA THR A 126 2.32 -23.87 -1.79
C THR A 126 1.16 -23.71 -2.79
N SER A 127 1.41 -23.06 -3.91
CA SER A 127 0.40 -22.93 -4.97
C SER A 127 0.01 -24.29 -5.56
N GLU A 128 0.95 -25.22 -5.73
CA GLU A 128 0.65 -26.58 -6.19
C GLU A 128 -0.27 -27.33 -5.22
N GLN A 129 -0.05 -27.15 -3.91
CA GLN A 129 -0.90 -27.75 -2.88
C GLN A 129 -2.31 -27.15 -2.87
N THR A 130 -2.41 -25.85 -3.15
CA THR A 130 -3.70 -25.15 -3.26
C THR A 130 -4.45 -25.60 -4.50
N ILE A 131 -3.77 -25.69 -5.64
CA ILE A 131 -4.31 -26.16 -6.92
C ILE A 131 -4.83 -27.60 -6.77
N ALA A 132 -4.10 -28.49 -6.09
CA ALA A 132 -4.55 -29.87 -5.88
C ALA A 132 -5.91 -29.95 -5.14
N VAL A 133 -6.17 -29.04 -4.20
CA VAL A 133 -7.48 -28.96 -3.49
C VAL A 133 -8.57 -28.40 -4.40
N VAL A 134 -8.25 -27.40 -5.21
CA VAL A 134 -9.19 -26.79 -6.17
C VAL A 134 -9.56 -27.79 -7.27
N GLU A 135 -8.59 -28.50 -7.86
CA GLU A 135 -8.81 -29.53 -8.88
C GLU A 135 -9.61 -30.72 -8.35
N ALA A 136 -9.51 -31.02 -7.05
CA ALA A 136 -10.34 -32.02 -6.38
C ALA A 136 -11.81 -31.57 -6.18
N GLY A 137 -12.16 -30.32 -6.53
CA GLY A 137 -13.53 -29.81 -6.48
C GLY A 137 -13.95 -29.22 -5.13
N ALA A 138 -13.01 -28.82 -4.28
CA ALA A 138 -13.32 -28.33 -2.93
C ALA A 138 -14.01 -26.95 -2.90
N THR A 139 -13.77 -26.10 -3.91
CA THR A 139 -14.13 -24.67 -3.87
C THR A 139 -15.62 -24.43 -3.63
N LEU A 140 -16.49 -25.07 -4.40
CA LEU A 140 -17.94 -24.86 -4.30
C LEU A 140 -18.51 -25.36 -2.95
N PRO A 141 -18.23 -26.60 -2.49
CA PRO A 141 -18.66 -27.04 -1.16
C PRO A 141 -18.15 -26.15 -0.03
N LEU A 142 -16.91 -25.66 -0.10
CA LEU A 142 -16.38 -24.72 0.90
C LEU A 142 -17.14 -23.39 0.89
N ILE A 143 -17.48 -22.86 -0.29
CA ILE A 143 -18.30 -21.64 -0.42
C ILE A 143 -19.70 -21.85 0.17
N GLU A 144 -20.35 -22.97 -0.11
CA GLU A 144 -21.66 -23.30 0.47
C GLU A 144 -21.61 -23.40 1.99
N LEU A 145 -20.56 -24.03 2.54
CA LEU A 145 -20.36 -24.17 3.98
C LEU A 145 -20.12 -22.83 4.70
N THR A 146 -19.68 -21.77 4.00
CA THR A 146 -19.63 -20.42 4.60
C THR A 146 -21.00 -19.95 5.07
N GLN A 147 -22.09 -20.49 4.51
CA GLN A 147 -23.46 -20.15 4.90
C GLN A 147 -24.05 -21.08 5.96
N SER A 148 -23.26 -22.04 6.48
CA SER A 148 -23.70 -22.97 7.51
C SER A 148 -24.30 -22.25 8.73
N PRO A 149 -25.37 -22.81 9.34
CA PRO A 149 -25.90 -22.29 10.61
C PRO A 149 -24.93 -22.52 11.77
N ASN A 150 -23.94 -23.43 11.61
CA ASN A 150 -22.89 -23.64 12.59
C ASN A 150 -21.78 -22.58 12.39
N PRO A 151 -21.59 -21.66 13.35
CA PRO A 151 -20.68 -20.53 13.19
C PRO A 151 -19.21 -20.97 13.04
N ASN A 152 -18.79 -22.02 13.75
CA ASN A 152 -17.42 -22.53 13.68
C ASN A 152 -17.13 -23.14 12.31
N LEU A 153 -18.10 -23.86 11.74
CA LEU A 153 -17.99 -24.43 10.40
C LEU A 153 -18.01 -23.34 9.32
N SER A 154 -18.89 -22.36 9.46
CA SER A 154 -18.96 -21.18 8.59
C SER A 154 -17.61 -20.44 8.54
N GLU A 155 -17.02 -20.16 9.70
CA GLU A 155 -15.72 -19.49 9.80
C GLU A 155 -14.58 -20.34 9.22
N GLN A 156 -14.53 -21.64 9.53
CA GLN A 156 -13.49 -22.54 9.04
C GLN A 156 -13.53 -22.67 7.51
N ALA A 157 -14.73 -22.76 6.93
CA ALA A 157 -14.91 -22.79 5.49
C ALA A 157 -14.50 -21.46 4.85
N LEU A 158 -14.87 -20.33 5.45
CA LEU A 158 -14.46 -18.99 5.00
C LEU A 158 -12.95 -18.82 5.00
N TRP A 159 -12.25 -19.36 6.01
CA TRP A 159 -10.79 -19.36 6.07
C TRP A 159 -10.18 -20.12 4.90
N ALA A 160 -10.71 -21.30 4.56
CA ALA A 160 -10.27 -22.05 3.38
C ALA A 160 -10.46 -21.24 2.09
N VAL A 161 -11.64 -20.64 1.90
CA VAL A 161 -11.96 -19.80 0.73
C VAL A 161 -11.01 -18.59 0.64
N ALA A 162 -10.71 -17.95 1.76
CA ALA A 162 -9.79 -16.81 1.82
C ALA A 162 -8.35 -17.19 1.43
N ASN A 163 -7.85 -18.36 1.83
CA ASN A 163 -6.54 -18.88 1.40
C ASN A 163 -6.52 -19.17 -0.11
N ILE A 164 -7.60 -19.78 -0.66
CA ILE A 164 -7.70 -20.06 -2.10
C ILE A 164 -7.68 -18.75 -2.89
N ALA A 165 -8.50 -17.77 -2.49
CA ALA A 165 -8.55 -16.46 -3.15
C ALA A 165 -7.24 -15.67 -3.02
N GLY A 166 -6.47 -15.90 -1.94
CA GLY A 166 -5.21 -15.22 -1.67
C GLY A 166 -3.99 -15.77 -2.42
N ASP A 167 -4.09 -16.97 -3.00
CA ASP A 167 -2.95 -17.64 -3.65
C ASP A 167 -2.54 -16.97 -4.97
N SER A 168 -3.50 -16.72 -5.85
CA SER A 168 -3.24 -16.18 -7.19
C SER A 168 -4.48 -15.53 -7.79
N ALA A 169 -4.28 -14.69 -8.81
CA ALA A 169 -5.37 -14.07 -9.55
C ALA A 169 -6.30 -15.12 -10.20
N GLN A 170 -5.73 -16.23 -10.67
CA GLN A 170 -6.46 -17.35 -11.26
C GLN A 170 -7.38 -18.04 -10.24
N LEU A 171 -6.87 -18.32 -9.04
CA LEU A 171 -7.67 -18.96 -7.99
C LEU A 171 -8.69 -18.01 -7.36
N ARG A 172 -8.38 -16.72 -7.24
CA ARG A 172 -9.38 -15.68 -6.95
C ARG A 172 -10.52 -15.70 -7.97
N ASP A 173 -10.21 -15.71 -9.26
CA ASP A 173 -11.23 -15.70 -10.31
C ASP A 173 -12.05 -16.99 -10.32
N HIS A 174 -11.45 -18.12 -9.93
CA HIS A 174 -12.18 -19.35 -9.71
C HIS A 174 -13.16 -19.25 -8.53
N VAL A 175 -12.77 -18.64 -7.41
CA VAL A 175 -13.69 -18.34 -6.28
C VAL A 175 -14.84 -17.44 -6.73
N ILE A 176 -14.59 -16.45 -7.58
CA ILE A 176 -15.64 -15.61 -8.19
C ILE A 176 -16.60 -16.46 -9.03
N GLN A 177 -16.08 -17.34 -9.89
CA GLN A 177 -16.91 -18.22 -10.74
C GLN A 177 -17.79 -19.17 -9.92
N CYS A 178 -17.34 -19.59 -8.74
CA CYS A 178 -18.10 -20.43 -7.81
C CYS A 178 -19.07 -19.64 -6.91
N SER A 179 -19.47 -18.41 -7.30
CA SER A 179 -20.37 -17.54 -6.52
C SER A 179 -19.83 -17.14 -5.14
N GLY A 180 -18.50 -17.05 -5.01
CA GLY A 180 -17.85 -16.67 -3.76
C GLY A 180 -18.18 -15.24 -3.33
N VAL A 181 -18.36 -14.31 -4.28
CA VAL A 181 -18.70 -12.91 -3.98
C VAL A 181 -20.07 -12.82 -3.31
N GLU A 182 -21.04 -13.55 -3.82
CA GLU A 182 -22.40 -13.64 -3.29
C GLU A 182 -22.40 -14.20 -1.87
N ALA A 183 -21.63 -15.26 -1.61
CA ALA A 183 -21.47 -15.85 -0.29
C ALA A 183 -20.83 -14.88 0.71
N LEU A 184 -19.77 -14.17 0.31
CA LEU A 184 -19.13 -13.14 1.13
C LEU A 184 -20.10 -11.99 1.44
N MET A 185 -20.90 -11.55 0.47
CA MET A 185 -21.89 -10.49 0.68
C MET A 185 -23.06 -10.95 1.57
N ALA A 186 -23.45 -12.22 1.52
CA ALA A 186 -24.43 -12.78 2.45
C ALA A 186 -23.94 -12.72 3.90
N LEU A 187 -22.64 -12.97 4.16
CA LEU A 187 -22.03 -12.76 5.47
C LEU A 187 -22.05 -11.29 5.89
N VAL A 188 -21.71 -10.37 4.97
CA VAL A 188 -21.77 -8.93 5.23
C VAL A 188 -23.18 -8.45 5.60
N HIS A 189 -24.24 -9.04 5.02
CA HIS A 189 -25.62 -8.67 5.37
C HIS A 189 -26.01 -9.04 6.80
N ARG A 190 -25.29 -9.96 7.44
CA ARG A 190 -25.52 -10.40 8.82
C ARG A 190 -24.32 -10.13 9.72
N LEU A 191 -23.48 -9.15 9.37
CA LEU A 191 -22.21 -8.82 10.03
C LEU A 191 -22.34 -8.74 11.55
N ASP A 192 -23.37 -8.04 12.05
CA ASP A 192 -23.60 -7.81 13.48
C ASP A 192 -23.94 -9.09 14.27
N SER A 193 -24.29 -10.17 13.58
CA SER A 193 -24.59 -11.48 14.19
C SER A 193 -23.39 -12.43 14.20
N LEU A 194 -22.31 -12.09 13.50
CA LEU A 194 -21.12 -12.93 13.40
C LEU A 194 -20.22 -12.74 14.61
N ALA A 195 -19.55 -13.82 15.02
CA ALA A 195 -18.46 -13.72 15.99
C ALA A 195 -17.32 -12.88 15.40
N VAL A 196 -16.60 -12.14 16.25
CA VAL A 196 -15.53 -11.23 15.81
C VAL A 196 -14.45 -11.96 14.99
N GLY A 197 -14.08 -13.20 15.33
CA GLY A 197 -13.13 -14.01 14.56
C GLY A 197 -13.59 -14.28 13.12
N CYS A 198 -14.88 -14.57 12.93
CA CYS A 198 -15.48 -14.72 11.62
C CYS A 198 -15.45 -13.39 10.84
N VAL A 199 -15.72 -12.25 11.49
CA VAL A 199 -15.62 -10.92 10.86
C VAL A 199 -14.18 -10.58 10.47
N GLN A 200 -13.20 -10.92 11.29
CA GLN A 200 -11.77 -10.77 10.97
C GLN A 200 -11.38 -11.59 9.74
N THR A 201 -11.82 -12.85 9.70
CA THR A 201 -11.61 -13.74 8.54
C THR A 201 -12.31 -13.20 7.29
N LEU A 202 -13.51 -12.63 7.44
CA LEU A 202 -14.26 -12.00 6.35
C LEU A 202 -13.52 -10.77 5.79
N ALA A 203 -13.04 -9.87 6.65
CA ALA A 203 -12.27 -8.71 6.23
C ALA A 203 -10.99 -9.12 5.49
N TRP A 204 -10.31 -10.15 5.98
CA TRP A 204 -9.13 -10.72 5.33
C TRP A 204 -9.47 -11.36 3.96
N ALA A 205 -10.61 -12.07 3.85
CA ALA A 205 -11.09 -12.60 2.59
C ALA A 205 -11.32 -11.48 1.56
N PHE A 206 -11.99 -10.38 1.94
CA PHE A 206 -12.16 -9.20 1.09
C PHE A 206 -10.82 -8.60 0.65
N SER A 207 -9.83 -8.53 1.56
CA SER A 207 -8.47 -8.09 1.23
C SER A 207 -7.82 -8.96 0.15
N ASN A 208 -7.92 -10.29 0.27
CA ASN A 208 -7.39 -11.22 -0.73
C ASN A 208 -8.12 -11.12 -2.07
N MET A 209 -9.43 -10.89 -2.08
CA MET A 209 -10.22 -10.68 -3.30
C MET A 209 -9.78 -9.43 -4.07
N CYS A 210 -9.33 -8.37 -3.38
CA CYS A 210 -8.88 -7.12 -4.02
C CYS A 210 -7.37 -7.08 -4.37
N ARG A 211 -6.55 -7.95 -3.78
CA ARG A 211 -5.08 -7.83 -3.74
C ARG A 211 -4.36 -7.93 -5.08
N HIS A 212 -4.76 -8.85 -5.95
CA HIS A 212 -4.00 -9.17 -7.16
C HIS A 212 -4.25 -8.16 -8.29
N LYS A 213 -3.18 -7.63 -8.88
CA LYS A 213 -3.22 -6.61 -9.95
C LYS A 213 -3.07 -7.12 -11.39
N ASN A 214 -2.60 -8.36 -11.57
CA ASN A 214 -2.31 -8.94 -12.88
C ASN A 214 -2.99 -10.30 -13.08
N PRO A 215 -4.26 -10.33 -13.53
CA PRO A 215 -5.18 -9.20 -13.68
C PRO A 215 -5.85 -8.80 -12.36
N HIS A 216 -6.37 -7.57 -12.31
CA HIS A 216 -7.36 -7.17 -11.29
C HIS A 216 -8.63 -8.00 -11.38
N ALA A 217 -9.37 -8.08 -10.27
CA ALA A 217 -10.73 -8.62 -10.32
C ALA A 217 -11.60 -7.73 -11.25
N PRO A 218 -12.62 -8.29 -11.92
CA PRO A 218 -13.48 -7.50 -12.80
C PRO A 218 -14.12 -6.30 -12.08
N ILE A 219 -14.23 -5.15 -12.76
CA ILE A 219 -14.85 -3.94 -12.18
C ILE A 219 -16.23 -4.19 -11.56
N PRO A 220 -17.16 -4.96 -12.17
CA PRO A 220 -18.44 -5.26 -11.53
C PRO A 220 -18.32 -6.01 -10.19
N VAL A 221 -17.31 -6.88 -10.07
CA VAL A 221 -17.01 -7.58 -8.82
C VAL A 221 -16.46 -6.61 -7.78
N LEU A 222 -15.51 -5.76 -8.18
CA LEU A 222 -14.96 -4.72 -7.30
C LEU A 222 -16.03 -3.72 -6.83
N ASP A 223 -17.02 -3.39 -7.67
CA ASP A 223 -18.16 -2.53 -7.27
C ASP A 223 -18.98 -3.18 -6.15
N VAL A 224 -19.23 -4.48 -6.21
CA VAL A 224 -19.92 -5.23 -5.15
C VAL A 224 -19.05 -5.28 -3.89
N LEU A 225 -17.78 -5.64 -4.02
CA LEU A 225 -16.85 -5.74 -2.88
C LEU A 225 -16.67 -4.39 -2.17
N SER A 226 -16.63 -3.27 -2.91
CA SER A 226 -16.50 -1.93 -2.34
C SER A 226 -17.66 -1.57 -1.40
N LYS A 227 -18.89 -1.99 -1.73
CA LYS A 227 -20.07 -1.81 -0.87
C LYS A 227 -19.98 -2.66 0.40
N GLY A 228 -19.42 -3.87 0.28
CA GLY A 228 -19.12 -4.71 1.44
C GLY A 228 -18.08 -4.08 2.36
N LEU A 229 -16.99 -3.57 1.78
CA LEU A 229 -15.93 -2.87 2.52
C LEU A 229 -16.43 -1.66 3.30
N ALA A 230 -17.39 -0.90 2.76
CA ALA A 230 -18.03 0.22 3.46
C ALA A 230 -18.74 -0.20 4.77
N LYS A 231 -19.26 -1.42 4.83
CA LYS A 231 -19.85 -1.98 6.06
C LYS A 231 -18.79 -2.55 6.99
N ILE A 232 -17.79 -3.25 6.45
CA ILE A 232 -16.74 -3.90 7.24
C ILE A 232 -15.84 -2.88 7.93
N ILE A 233 -15.43 -1.80 7.25
CA ILE A 233 -14.54 -0.79 7.83
C ILE A 233 -15.18 0.00 8.99
N ALA A 234 -16.51 0.02 9.06
CA ALA A 234 -17.25 0.65 10.16
C ALA A 234 -17.28 -0.20 11.44
N HIS A 235 -16.77 -1.44 11.40
CA HIS A 235 -16.71 -2.32 12.56
C HIS A 235 -15.73 -1.78 13.62
N THR A 236 -15.96 -2.09 14.90
CA THR A 236 -15.16 -1.54 16.02
C THR A 236 -13.83 -2.27 16.25
N ASP A 237 -13.71 -3.50 15.77
CA ASP A 237 -12.47 -4.31 15.91
C ASP A 237 -11.32 -3.77 15.05
N ALA A 238 -10.16 -3.59 15.67
CA ALA A 238 -8.99 -2.99 15.02
C ALA A 238 -8.42 -3.85 13.88
N GLN A 239 -8.42 -5.19 14.03
CA GLN A 239 -7.92 -6.09 12.98
C GLN A 239 -8.86 -6.09 11.77
N VAL A 240 -10.16 -6.07 12.01
CA VAL A 240 -11.18 -5.92 10.94
C VAL A 240 -10.95 -4.64 10.14
N ARG A 241 -10.81 -3.50 10.85
CA ARG A 241 -10.55 -2.20 10.21
C ARG A 241 -9.23 -2.19 9.44
N GLN A 242 -8.19 -2.83 9.98
CA GLN A 242 -6.89 -2.94 9.32
C GLN A 242 -6.98 -3.73 8.00
N ASP A 243 -7.56 -4.93 8.02
CA ASP A 243 -7.69 -5.78 6.83
C ASP A 243 -8.61 -5.12 5.79
N ALA A 244 -9.67 -4.44 6.22
CA ALA A 244 -10.53 -3.63 5.34
C ALA A 244 -9.78 -2.45 4.70
N CYS A 245 -8.96 -1.73 5.46
CA CYS A 245 -8.15 -0.63 4.93
C CYS A 245 -7.14 -1.12 3.89
N TRP A 246 -6.48 -2.26 4.13
CA TRP A 246 -5.64 -2.90 3.12
C TRP A 246 -6.43 -3.26 1.86
N ALA A 247 -7.62 -3.83 2.01
CA ALA A 247 -8.48 -4.16 0.88
C ALA A 247 -8.83 -2.91 0.05
N ILE A 248 -9.13 -1.78 0.70
CA ILE A 248 -9.42 -0.50 0.02
C ILE A 248 -8.16 0.06 -0.64
N SER A 249 -6.98 -0.14 -0.05
CA SER A 249 -5.71 0.25 -0.68
C SER A 249 -5.46 -0.51 -1.98
N TYR A 250 -5.82 -1.80 -2.05
CA TYR A 250 -5.75 -2.59 -3.28
C TYR A 250 -6.86 -2.21 -4.26
N LEU A 251 -8.07 -1.94 -3.75
CA LEU A 251 -9.19 -1.44 -4.56
C LEU A 251 -8.82 -0.14 -5.26
N THR A 252 -8.02 0.74 -4.66
CA THR A 252 -7.61 2.02 -5.26
C THR A 252 -6.33 1.95 -6.10
N ASP A 253 -5.62 0.82 -6.14
CA ASP A 253 -4.42 0.64 -6.96
C ASP A 253 -4.82 0.16 -8.36
N GLY A 254 -5.30 1.05 -9.24
CA GLY A 254 -5.83 0.65 -10.54
C GLY A 254 -6.17 1.81 -11.48
N PRO A 255 -6.89 1.54 -12.59
CA PRO A 255 -7.41 2.57 -13.47
C PRO A 255 -8.49 3.42 -12.79
N ASP A 256 -8.74 4.63 -13.30
CA ASP A 256 -9.64 5.62 -12.70
C ASP A 256 -11.05 5.09 -12.42
N GLU A 257 -11.58 4.21 -13.28
CA GLU A 257 -12.88 3.55 -13.08
C GLU A 257 -12.91 2.70 -11.80
N GLN A 258 -11.81 1.99 -11.52
CA GLN A 258 -11.64 1.20 -10.31
C GLN A 258 -11.45 2.11 -9.09
N ILE A 259 -10.62 3.15 -9.19
CA ILE A 259 -10.39 4.13 -8.10
C ILE A 259 -11.71 4.79 -7.68
N ALA A 260 -12.55 5.15 -8.64
CA ALA A 260 -13.84 5.80 -8.41
C ALA A 260 -14.81 4.95 -7.56
N LEU A 261 -14.60 3.63 -7.46
CA LEU A 261 -15.41 2.76 -6.60
C LEU A 261 -15.25 3.09 -5.11
N ALA A 262 -14.06 3.54 -4.67
CA ALA A 262 -13.85 3.99 -3.30
C ALA A 262 -14.71 5.22 -2.96
N LYS A 263 -14.81 6.17 -3.90
CA LYS A 263 -15.73 7.32 -3.78
C LYS A 263 -17.19 6.87 -3.78
N LYS A 264 -17.59 6.03 -4.74
CA LYS A 264 -18.97 5.58 -4.93
C LYS A 264 -19.53 4.78 -3.75
N SER A 265 -18.68 3.99 -3.09
CA SER A 265 -19.07 3.13 -1.96
C SER A 265 -19.18 3.87 -0.62
N GLY A 266 -18.65 5.09 -0.51
CA GLY A 266 -18.66 5.86 0.74
C GLY A 266 -17.68 5.35 1.79
N VAL A 267 -16.63 4.62 1.39
CA VAL A 267 -15.60 4.13 2.33
C VAL A 267 -14.68 5.23 2.88
N LEU A 268 -14.53 6.33 2.15
CA LEU A 268 -13.47 7.33 2.38
C LEU A 268 -13.52 8.00 3.76
N PRO A 269 -14.68 8.40 4.33
CA PRO A 269 -14.73 8.98 5.66
C PRO A 269 -14.11 8.08 6.74
N TYR A 270 -14.36 6.77 6.68
CA TYR A 270 -13.75 5.80 7.60
C TYR A 270 -12.23 5.69 7.41
N VAL A 271 -11.74 5.84 6.18
CA VAL A 271 -10.30 5.85 5.91
C VAL A 271 -9.63 7.10 6.49
N VAL A 272 -10.31 8.25 6.48
CA VAL A 272 -9.82 9.46 7.18
C VAL A 272 -9.68 9.21 8.68
N GLU A 273 -10.70 8.60 9.31
CA GLU A 273 -10.65 8.27 10.74
C GLU A 273 -9.46 7.36 11.09
N LEU A 274 -9.08 6.43 10.19
CA LEU A 274 -7.94 5.53 10.40
C LEU A 274 -6.59 6.25 10.39
N LEU A 275 -6.46 7.41 9.73
CA LEU A 275 -5.23 8.22 9.78
C LEU A 275 -4.93 8.68 11.21
N ARG A 276 -5.97 8.92 12.01
CA ARG A 276 -5.88 9.46 13.38
C ARG A 276 -5.66 8.40 14.45
N ASP A 277 -5.81 7.12 14.10
CA ASP A 277 -5.80 6.01 15.06
C ASP A 277 -4.36 5.60 15.45
N SER A 278 -3.65 4.87 14.58
CA SER A 278 -2.30 4.38 14.83
C SER A 278 -1.40 4.48 13.60
N ASP A 279 -0.08 4.49 13.79
CA ASP A 279 0.89 4.47 12.68
C ASP A 279 0.73 3.22 11.79
N THR A 280 0.30 2.09 12.38
CA THR A 280 0.05 0.83 11.64
C THR A 280 -1.14 0.93 10.70
N LEU A 281 -2.10 1.80 10.98
CA LEU A 281 -3.29 2.08 10.16
C LEU A 281 -3.09 3.30 9.24
N ALA A 282 -2.23 4.24 9.65
CA ALA A 282 -1.93 5.43 8.87
C ALA A 282 -1.29 5.11 7.52
N ALA A 283 -0.36 4.16 7.45
CA ALA A 283 0.29 3.79 6.19
C ALA A 283 -0.67 3.24 5.10
N PRO A 284 -1.54 2.24 5.37
CA PRO A 284 -2.52 1.80 4.39
C PRO A 284 -3.59 2.88 4.10
N ALA A 285 -3.97 3.70 5.08
CA ALA A 285 -4.93 4.80 4.86
C ALA A 285 -4.35 5.90 3.94
N LEU A 286 -3.10 6.32 4.17
CA LEU A 286 -2.37 7.22 3.26
C LEU A 286 -2.23 6.62 1.87
N ARG A 287 -2.03 5.29 1.78
CA ARG A 287 -1.97 4.61 0.48
C ARG A 287 -3.27 4.74 -0.29
N VAL A 288 -4.43 4.64 0.35
CA VAL A 288 -5.74 4.83 -0.33
C VAL A 288 -5.79 6.19 -0.99
N PHE A 289 -5.53 7.26 -0.24
CA PHE A 289 -5.60 8.63 -0.78
C PHE A 289 -4.48 8.94 -1.77
N GLY A 290 -3.28 8.42 -1.53
CA GLY A 290 -2.17 8.53 -2.47
C GLY A 290 -2.50 7.84 -3.79
N ASN A 291 -3.03 6.62 -3.77
CA ASN A 291 -3.50 5.92 -4.97
C ASN A 291 -4.60 6.72 -5.70
N MET A 292 -5.58 7.25 -4.97
CA MET A 292 -6.62 8.10 -5.55
C MET A 292 -6.06 9.34 -6.24
N SER A 293 -5.06 9.98 -5.64
CA SER A 293 -4.42 11.17 -6.22
C SER A 293 -3.62 10.91 -7.50
N THR A 294 -3.38 9.63 -7.86
CA THR A 294 -2.78 9.24 -9.14
C THR A 294 -3.77 9.18 -10.31
N GLY A 295 -5.08 9.25 -10.04
CA GLY A 295 -6.14 9.26 -11.05
C GLY A 295 -6.27 10.62 -11.75
N ASN A 296 -7.43 10.89 -12.35
CA ASN A 296 -7.76 12.20 -12.92
C ASN A 296 -7.96 13.31 -11.86
N ASP A 297 -8.15 14.53 -12.34
CA ASP A 297 -8.29 15.72 -11.47
C ASP A 297 -9.53 15.63 -10.57
N GLU A 298 -10.63 14.99 -11.00
CA GLU A 298 -11.82 14.80 -10.16
C GLU A 298 -11.58 13.84 -8.99
N LEU A 299 -10.76 12.80 -9.20
CA LEU A 299 -10.35 11.88 -8.14
C LEU A 299 -9.38 12.55 -7.17
N THR A 300 -8.42 13.34 -7.66
CA THR A 300 -7.56 14.17 -6.82
C THR A 300 -8.38 15.19 -6.02
N GLN A 301 -9.38 15.83 -6.64
CA GLN A 301 -10.25 16.78 -5.95
C GLN A 301 -11.02 16.08 -4.82
N CYS A 302 -11.47 14.85 -5.04
CA CYS A 302 -12.09 14.05 -3.99
C CYS A 302 -11.16 13.85 -2.77
N VAL A 303 -9.85 13.71 -2.97
CA VAL A 303 -8.88 13.62 -1.86
C VAL A 303 -8.83 14.93 -1.07
N VAL A 304 -8.77 16.07 -1.78
CA VAL A 304 -8.76 17.41 -1.16
C VAL A 304 -10.05 17.65 -0.38
N ASP A 305 -11.21 17.33 -0.96
CA ASP A 305 -12.53 17.55 -0.36
C ASP A 305 -12.77 16.72 0.92
N HIS A 306 -12.02 15.62 1.12
CA HIS A 306 -12.07 14.82 2.35
C HIS A 306 -11.15 15.36 3.47
N GLY A 307 -10.51 16.52 3.27
CA GLY A 307 -9.71 17.18 4.31
C GLY A 307 -8.37 16.50 4.60
N ILE A 308 -7.85 15.69 3.66
CA ILE A 308 -6.61 14.93 3.88
C ILE A 308 -5.40 15.82 4.08
N LEU A 309 -5.39 17.00 3.45
CA LEU A 309 -4.31 17.97 3.58
C LEU A 309 -4.13 18.43 5.05
N ASP A 310 -5.24 18.63 5.77
CA ASP A 310 -5.22 19.06 7.17
C ASP A 310 -4.63 17.99 8.12
N GLU A 311 -4.63 16.71 7.70
CA GLU A 311 -4.12 15.60 8.49
C GLU A 311 -2.61 15.37 8.31
N ILE A 312 -1.99 15.90 7.24
CA ILE A 312 -0.60 15.57 6.90
C ILE A 312 0.39 16.03 7.97
N ILE A 313 0.31 17.30 8.37
CA ILE A 313 1.24 17.88 9.36
C ILE A 313 1.07 17.18 10.72
N PRO A 314 -0.14 17.10 11.32
CA PRO A 314 -0.34 16.40 12.59
C PRO A 314 0.13 14.94 12.56
N LEU A 315 -0.11 14.24 11.45
CA LEU A 315 0.34 12.87 11.28
C LEU A 315 1.86 12.77 11.24
N SER A 316 2.53 13.68 10.52
CA SER A 316 3.99 13.70 10.42
C SER A 316 4.68 14.02 11.74
N GLU A 317 4.09 14.90 12.57
CA GLU A 317 4.64 15.28 13.87
C GLU A 317 4.47 14.16 14.90
N ARG A 318 3.34 13.42 14.84
CA ARG A 318 3.06 12.30 15.73
C ARG A 318 3.88 11.05 15.37
N SER A 319 4.04 10.77 14.08
CA SER A 319 4.70 9.55 13.59
C SER A 319 6.22 9.73 13.51
N LYS A 320 6.98 8.82 14.12
CA LYS A 320 8.45 8.73 13.93
C LYS A 320 8.85 7.90 12.70
N SER A 321 7.88 7.41 11.94
CA SER A 321 8.10 6.49 10.82
C SER A 321 8.44 7.25 9.54
N THR A 322 9.65 7.01 9.01
CA THR A 322 10.03 7.52 7.67
C THR A 322 9.16 6.97 6.56
N THR A 323 8.52 5.80 6.78
CA THR A 323 7.55 5.26 5.82
C THR A 323 6.31 6.15 5.72
N VAL A 324 5.82 6.68 6.84
CA VAL A 324 4.66 7.57 6.85
C VAL A 324 5.00 8.89 6.16
N VAL A 325 6.13 9.51 6.52
CA VAL A 325 6.60 10.76 5.89
C VAL A 325 6.74 10.61 4.37
N LYS A 326 7.36 9.52 3.91
CA LYS A 326 7.48 9.21 2.48
C LYS A 326 6.12 9.08 1.78
N GLU A 327 5.15 8.42 2.40
CA GLU A 327 3.79 8.30 1.82
C GLU A 327 3.05 9.64 1.81
N CYS A 328 3.24 10.50 2.82
CA CYS A 328 2.73 11.87 2.82
C CYS A 328 3.30 12.67 1.64
N CYS A 329 4.63 12.70 1.48
CA CYS A 329 5.26 13.42 0.36
C CYS A 329 4.81 12.89 -1.00
N TRP A 330 4.69 11.56 -1.14
CA TRP A 330 4.18 10.94 -2.36
C TRP A 330 2.75 11.37 -2.67
N LEU A 331 1.85 11.33 -1.69
CA LEU A 331 0.47 11.83 -1.84
C LEU A 331 0.46 13.31 -2.24
N ILE A 332 1.18 14.16 -1.52
CA ILE A 332 1.26 15.60 -1.79
C ILE A 332 1.76 15.86 -3.22
N SER A 333 2.80 15.15 -3.65
CA SER A 333 3.36 15.32 -5.00
C SER A 333 2.33 15.04 -6.10
N ASN A 334 1.42 14.08 -5.89
CA ASN A 334 0.36 13.74 -6.82
C ASN A 334 -0.82 14.71 -6.79
N VAL A 335 -1.09 15.32 -5.62
CA VAL A 335 -2.07 16.42 -5.51
C VAL A 335 -1.56 17.65 -6.25
N ILE A 336 -0.30 18.04 -6.03
CA ILE A 336 0.34 19.17 -6.72
C ILE A 336 0.42 18.94 -8.24
N ALA A 337 0.55 17.69 -8.69
CA ALA A 337 0.56 17.36 -10.11
C ALA A 337 -0.78 17.58 -10.83
N GLY A 338 -1.84 17.97 -10.12
CA GLY A 338 -3.15 18.26 -10.67
C GLY A 338 -3.33 19.72 -11.12
N THR A 339 -4.52 20.28 -10.86
CA THR A 339 -4.86 21.65 -11.30
C THR A 339 -4.21 22.71 -10.42
N GLN A 340 -4.13 23.96 -10.93
CA GLN A 340 -3.67 25.11 -10.14
C GLN A 340 -4.49 25.34 -8.86
N ALA A 341 -5.79 24.99 -8.86
CA ALA A 341 -6.62 25.05 -7.65
C ALA A 341 -6.19 23.99 -6.62
N GLN A 342 -5.79 22.80 -7.07
CA GLN A 342 -5.29 21.74 -6.20
C GLN A 342 -3.90 22.08 -5.64
N ILE A 343 -3.03 22.70 -6.45
CA ILE A 343 -1.77 23.29 -5.98
C ILE A 343 -2.06 24.34 -4.91
N GLN A 344 -3.03 25.24 -5.15
CA GLN A 344 -3.40 26.27 -4.19
C GLN A 344 -3.89 25.67 -2.86
N ALA A 345 -4.69 24.59 -2.90
CA ALA A 345 -5.15 23.92 -1.69
C ALA A 345 -3.99 23.40 -0.81
N VAL A 346 -2.90 22.92 -1.43
CA VAL A 346 -1.69 22.47 -0.71
C VAL A 346 -0.95 23.66 -0.08
N ILE A 347 -0.86 24.78 -0.80
CA ILE A 347 -0.24 26.02 -0.29
C ILE A 347 -1.05 26.60 0.87
N ASP A 348 -2.38 26.70 0.70
CA ASP A 348 -3.30 27.25 1.71
C ASP A 348 -3.32 26.39 2.99
N ALA A 349 -3.11 25.08 2.87
CA ALA A 349 -2.95 24.16 4.00
C ALA A 349 -1.59 24.28 4.72
N GLY A 350 -0.67 25.13 4.26
CA GLY A 350 0.64 25.33 4.88
C GLY A 350 1.58 24.12 4.77
N ILE A 351 1.37 23.24 3.78
CA ILE A 351 2.11 21.98 3.62
C ILE A 351 3.49 22.19 2.98
N MET A 352 3.66 23.24 2.16
CA MET A 352 4.90 23.45 1.42
C MET A 352 6.14 23.61 2.33
N PRO A 353 6.10 24.38 3.44
CA PRO A 353 7.19 24.40 4.42
C PRO A 353 7.61 23.01 4.92
N PHE A 354 6.65 22.12 5.18
CA PHE A 354 6.93 20.74 5.57
C PHE A 354 7.65 19.97 4.46
N VAL A 355 7.18 20.08 3.21
CA VAL A 355 7.83 19.43 2.06
C VAL A 355 9.26 19.92 1.87
N ILE A 356 9.49 21.23 2.01
CA ILE A 356 10.82 21.85 1.90
C ILE A 356 11.74 21.37 3.01
N GLU A 357 11.25 21.25 4.25
CA GLU A 357 12.07 20.69 5.33
C GLU A 357 12.43 19.22 5.09
N VAL A 358 11.47 18.41 4.61
CA VAL A 358 11.75 17.02 4.25
C VAL A 358 12.77 16.92 3.11
N LEU A 359 12.73 17.81 2.13
CA LEU A 359 13.73 17.86 1.06
C LEU A 359 15.13 18.16 1.62
N ARG A 360 15.21 19.06 2.61
CA ARG A 360 16.47 19.51 3.22
C ARG A 360 17.11 18.43 4.10
N SER A 361 16.32 17.77 4.96
CA SER A 361 16.86 16.95 6.07
C SER A 361 16.31 15.53 6.16
N GLY A 362 15.36 15.14 5.29
CA GLY A 362 14.78 13.80 5.27
C GLY A 362 15.76 12.70 4.83
N ASP A 363 15.38 11.44 5.01
CA ASP A 363 16.12 10.35 4.38
C ASP A 363 15.97 10.39 2.85
N PHE A 364 16.87 9.73 2.12
CA PHE A 364 16.88 9.77 0.65
C PHE A 364 15.51 9.42 0.04
N LYS A 365 14.74 8.49 0.62
CA LYS A 365 13.44 8.10 0.09
C LYS A 365 12.41 9.21 0.26
N CYS A 366 12.43 9.90 1.40
CA CYS A 366 11.57 11.05 1.66
C CYS A 366 11.98 12.25 0.81
N GLN A 367 13.28 12.55 0.72
CA GLN A 367 13.82 13.62 -0.15
C GLN A 367 13.47 13.40 -1.62
N PHE A 368 13.52 12.15 -2.09
CA PHE A 368 13.13 11.80 -3.45
C PHE A 368 11.67 12.18 -3.74
N GLU A 369 10.72 11.80 -2.88
CA GLU A 369 9.31 12.18 -3.08
C GLU A 369 9.06 13.68 -2.86
N ALA A 370 9.77 14.32 -1.93
CA ALA A 370 9.71 15.77 -1.75
C ALA A 370 10.21 16.54 -2.99
N SER A 371 11.27 16.06 -3.66
CA SER A 371 11.75 16.65 -4.92
C SER A 371 10.69 16.63 -6.02
N TRP A 372 9.87 15.58 -6.07
CA TRP A 372 8.74 15.48 -7.00
C TRP A 372 7.65 16.48 -6.69
N ALA A 373 7.33 16.70 -5.41
CA ALA A 373 6.36 17.71 -5.01
C ALA A 373 6.79 19.11 -5.43
N VAL A 374 8.05 19.47 -5.19
CA VAL A 374 8.61 20.77 -5.58
C VAL A 374 8.66 20.95 -7.10
N SER A 375 9.12 19.93 -7.83
CA SER A 375 9.17 19.94 -9.30
C SER A 375 7.77 20.04 -9.94
N ASN A 376 6.79 19.31 -9.40
CA ASN A 376 5.41 19.40 -9.88
C ASN A 376 4.83 20.81 -9.67
N LEU A 377 5.15 21.48 -8.55
CA LEU A 377 4.71 22.85 -8.30
C LEU A 377 5.36 23.80 -9.29
N ALA A 378 6.67 23.68 -9.52
CA ALA A 378 7.39 24.50 -10.49
C ALA A 378 6.82 24.37 -11.91
N GLN A 379 6.48 23.15 -12.33
CA GLN A 379 5.95 22.89 -13.67
C GLN A 379 4.47 23.28 -13.86
N GLY A 380 3.62 23.07 -12.85
CA GLY A 380 2.17 23.23 -12.96
C GLY A 380 1.61 24.53 -12.35
N GLY A 381 2.39 25.19 -11.49
CA GLY A 381 1.96 26.36 -10.74
C GLY A 381 1.86 27.63 -11.59
N THR A 382 1.02 28.56 -11.14
CA THR A 382 1.08 29.94 -11.61
C THR A 382 2.34 30.63 -11.10
N SER A 383 2.76 31.74 -11.72
CA SER A 383 3.91 32.53 -11.23
C SER A 383 3.78 32.90 -9.75
N LYS A 384 2.57 33.24 -9.27
CA LYS A 384 2.33 33.54 -7.85
C LYS A 384 2.57 32.33 -6.94
N GLN A 385 2.16 31.14 -7.38
CA GLN A 385 2.35 29.89 -6.63
C GLN A 385 3.82 29.47 -6.63
N ILE A 386 4.52 29.59 -7.77
CA ILE A 386 5.96 29.32 -7.85
C ILE A 386 6.73 30.25 -6.91
N LEU A 387 6.37 31.53 -6.87
CA LEU A 387 6.99 32.50 -5.96
C LEU A 387 6.73 32.24 -4.47
N SER A 388 5.73 31.41 -4.11
CA SER A 388 5.56 31.00 -2.71
C SER A 388 6.73 30.16 -2.20
N LEU A 389 7.43 29.45 -3.10
CA LEU A 389 8.64 28.71 -2.75
C LEU A 389 9.74 29.60 -2.13
N LEU A 390 9.81 30.88 -2.50
CA LEU A 390 10.73 31.82 -1.86
C LEU A 390 10.33 32.10 -0.41
N GLN A 391 9.03 32.24 -0.15
CA GLN A 391 8.51 32.49 1.20
C GLN A 391 8.73 31.30 2.12
N ASP A 392 8.66 30.09 1.55
CA ASP A 392 8.87 28.82 2.26
C ASP A 392 10.34 28.44 2.40
N ASN A 393 11.28 29.33 2.04
CA ASN A 393 12.72 29.13 2.11
C ASN A 393 13.19 27.87 1.33
N ALA A 394 12.72 27.72 0.08
CA ALA A 394 13.05 26.56 -0.74
C ALA A 394 14.49 26.55 -1.28
N ILE A 395 15.13 27.72 -1.47
CA ILE A 395 16.48 27.83 -2.06
C ILE A 395 17.53 27.01 -1.28
N PRO A 396 17.68 27.16 0.04
CA PRO A 396 18.66 26.38 0.79
C PRO A 396 18.42 24.87 0.70
N ALA A 397 17.15 24.44 0.70
CA ALA A 397 16.79 23.03 0.57
C ALA A 397 17.13 22.48 -0.83
N MET A 398 16.87 23.26 -1.89
CA MET A 398 17.26 22.92 -3.26
C MET A 398 18.78 22.83 -3.39
N CYS A 399 19.54 23.81 -2.87
CA CYS A 399 21.00 23.79 -2.88
C CYS A 399 21.55 22.54 -2.18
N SER A 400 21.05 22.22 -0.97
CA SER A 400 21.44 20.99 -0.26
C SER A 400 21.15 19.73 -1.07
N ALA A 401 20.04 19.69 -1.82
CA ALA A 401 19.65 18.55 -2.62
C ALA A 401 20.51 18.35 -3.89
N LEU A 402 21.22 19.39 -4.36
CA LEU A 402 22.17 19.27 -5.49
C LEU A 402 23.40 18.41 -5.17
N THR A 403 23.63 18.09 -3.89
CA THR A 403 24.73 17.22 -3.45
C THR A 403 24.47 15.72 -3.70
N HIS A 404 23.24 15.34 -4.05
CA HIS A 404 22.89 13.94 -4.31
C HIS A 404 23.46 13.44 -5.64
N SER A 405 23.58 12.12 -5.79
CA SER A 405 24.02 11.48 -7.04
C SER A 405 22.87 10.91 -7.90
N ASN A 406 21.64 10.90 -7.37
CA ASN A 406 20.51 10.35 -8.10
C ASN A 406 20.05 11.30 -9.21
N VAL A 407 20.15 10.84 -10.46
CA VAL A 407 19.86 11.63 -11.67
C VAL A 407 18.44 12.20 -11.69
N ASP A 408 17.43 11.42 -11.30
CA ASP A 408 16.03 11.88 -11.34
C ASP A 408 15.78 12.97 -10.29
N LEU A 409 16.29 12.80 -9.07
CA LEU A 409 16.22 13.81 -8.01
C LEU A 409 16.94 15.09 -8.47
N LEU A 410 18.17 15.00 -8.96
CA LEU A 410 18.91 16.16 -9.46
C LEU A 410 18.16 16.87 -10.58
N THR A 411 17.60 16.13 -11.54
CA THR A 411 16.82 16.71 -12.63
C THR A 411 15.62 17.48 -12.10
N ASN A 412 14.88 16.92 -11.13
CA ASN A 412 13.75 17.60 -10.49
C ASN A 412 14.19 18.93 -9.84
N ILE A 413 15.31 18.92 -9.12
CA ILE A 413 15.79 20.12 -8.41
C ILE A 413 16.30 21.18 -9.39
N LEU A 414 17.07 20.79 -10.41
CA LEU A 414 17.57 21.71 -11.44
C LEU A 414 16.41 22.36 -12.21
N GLU A 415 15.41 21.59 -12.63
CA GLU A 415 14.21 22.14 -13.29
C GLU A 415 13.43 23.09 -12.39
N SER A 416 13.30 22.75 -11.10
CA SER A 416 12.61 23.58 -10.11
C SER A 416 13.34 24.90 -9.87
N LEU A 417 14.65 24.84 -9.65
CA LEU A 417 15.49 26.01 -9.41
C LEU A 417 15.50 26.93 -10.63
N TYR A 418 15.68 26.37 -11.84
CA TYR A 418 15.62 27.14 -13.08
C TYR A 418 14.28 27.87 -13.24
N THR A 419 13.18 27.16 -13.01
CA THR A 419 11.83 27.71 -13.19
C THR A 419 11.55 28.80 -12.16
N LEU A 420 12.02 28.62 -10.92
CA LEU A 420 11.93 29.63 -9.87
C LEU A 420 12.73 30.89 -10.24
N LEU A 421 13.99 30.76 -10.63
CA LEU A 421 14.85 31.89 -11.06
C LEU A 421 14.25 32.63 -12.25
N THR A 422 13.73 31.90 -13.24
CA THR A 422 13.02 32.48 -14.38
C THR A 422 11.76 33.24 -13.96
N THR A 423 11.01 32.70 -13.00
CA THR A 423 9.79 33.35 -12.51
C THR A 423 10.13 34.64 -11.75
N VAL A 424 11.20 34.62 -10.95
CA VAL A 424 11.71 35.79 -10.23
C VAL A 424 12.16 36.87 -11.21
N SER A 425 12.97 36.54 -12.21
CA SER A 425 13.46 37.51 -13.19
C SER A 425 12.34 38.18 -13.99
N LEU A 426 11.24 37.46 -14.25
CA LEU A 426 10.10 37.99 -14.99
C LEU A 426 9.10 38.76 -14.12
N CYS A 427 8.85 38.32 -12.88
CA CYS A 427 7.74 38.82 -12.06
C CYS A 427 8.17 39.77 -10.94
N CYS A 428 9.38 39.62 -10.42
CA CYS A 428 9.94 40.44 -9.34
C CYS A 428 11.47 40.57 -9.51
N PRO A 429 11.94 41.18 -10.62
CA PRO A 429 13.37 41.31 -10.93
C PRO A 429 14.16 42.04 -9.84
N GLU A 430 13.51 42.90 -9.06
CA GLU A 430 14.12 43.59 -7.92
C GLU A 430 14.57 42.65 -6.79
N ARG A 431 14.08 41.40 -6.78
CA ARG A 431 14.50 40.36 -5.82
C ARG A 431 15.50 39.38 -6.42
N MET A 432 15.94 39.57 -7.66
CA MET A 432 16.84 38.62 -8.31
C MET A 432 18.19 38.53 -7.60
N ASP A 433 18.74 39.67 -7.18
CA ASP A 433 20.01 39.72 -6.46
C ASP A 433 19.91 39.00 -5.10
N GLU A 434 18.81 39.21 -4.35
CA GLU A 434 18.51 38.48 -3.11
C GLU A 434 18.51 36.96 -3.32
N VAL A 435 17.92 36.48 -4.42
CA VAL A 435 17.85 35.05 -4.72
C VAL A 435 19.19 34.48 -5.19
N ARG A 436 19.98 35.25 -5.95
CA ARG A 436 21.35 34.87 -6.35
C ARG A 436 22.25 34.76 -5.13
N ASP A 437 22.24 35.78 -4.28
CA ASP A 437 22.99 35.80 -3.02
C ASP A 437 22.61 34.58 -2.16
N ALA A 438 21.33 34.25 -2.05
CA ALA A 438 20.89 33.07 -1.30
C ALA A 438 21.40 31.75 -1.91
N VAL A 439 21.49 31.63 -3.24
CA VAL A 439 22.07 30.44 -3.89
C VAL A 439 23.57 30.34 -3.61
N GLU A 440 24.30 31.46 -3.64
CA GLU A 440 25.74 31.51 -3.36
C GLU A 440 26.05 31.24 -1.88
N GLU A 441 25.33 31.87 -0.96
CA GLU A 441 25.47 31.69 0.50
C GLU A 441 25.27 30.23 0.93
N HIS A 442 24.45 29.48 0.19
CA HIS A 442 24.17 28.07 0.42
C HIS A 442 24.97 27.11 -0.48
N ASP A 443 26.11 27.58 -1.01
CA ASP A 443 27.08 26.78 -1.79
C ASP A 443 26.49 26.20 -3.09
N GLY A 444 25.32 26.69 -3.51
CA GLY A 444 24.58 26.19 -4.66
C GLY A 444 25.31 26.40 -5.96
N LEU A 445 26.01 27.53 -6.12
CA LEU A 445 26.80 27.81 -7.32
C LEU A 445 27.93 26.80 -7.50
N ASN A 446 28.68 26.49 -6.44
CA ASN A 446 29.73 25.47 -6.46
C ASN A 446 29.19 24.07 -6.77
N TYR A 447 28.00 23.73 -6.25
CA TYR A 447 27.34 22.46 -6.60
C TYR A 447 26.92 22.42 -8.07
N LEU A 448 26.36 23.51 -8.61
CA LEU A 448 26.00 23.61 -10.02
C LEU A 448 27.24 23.43 -10.92
N GLU A 449 28.36 24.07 -10.59
CA GLU A 449 29.62 23.91 -11.32
C GLU A 449 30.12 22.45 -11.27
N SER A 450 30.06 21.80 -10.10
CA SER A 450 30.43 20.39 -9.97
C SER A 450 29.56 19.47 -10.82
N LEU A 451 28.26 19.77 -10.94
CA LEU A 451 27.32 19.01 -11.76
C LEU A 451 27.57 19.15 -13.26
N GLN A 452 28.34 20.13 -13.72
CA GLN A 452 28.83 20.19 -15.11
C GLN A 452 29.84 19.07 -15.44
N GLY A 453 30.33 18.33 -14.45
CA GLY A 453 31.10 17.10 -14.65
C GLY A 453 30.26 15.82 -14.71
N SER A 454 28.93 15.91 -14.62
CA SER A 454 28.04 14.73 -14.58
C SER A 454 28.04 13.95 -15.90
N GLU A 455 28.03 12.61 -15.81
CA GLU A 455 27.85 11.73 -16.98
C GLU A 455 26.42 11.80 -17.57
N SER A 456 25.46 12.35 -16.83
CA SER A 456 24.09 12.52 -17.31
C SER A 456 23.96 13.84 -18.07
N ASP A 457 23.72 13.74 -19.39
CA ASP A 457 23.47 14.91 -20.25
C ASP A 457 22.36 15.82 -19.68
N LYS A 458 21.33 15.26 -19.04
CA LYS A 458 20.23 16.04 -18.44
C LYS A 458 20.71 16.90 -17.28
N VAL A 459 21.49 16.31 -16.38
CA VAL A 459 22.03 17.00 -15.20
C VAL A 459 23.04 18.06 -15.64
N TYR A 460 23.96 17.68 -16.53
CA TYR A 460 24.92 18.61 -17.15
C TYR A 460 24.21 19.82 -17.76
N THR A 461 23.25 19.57 -18.66
CA THR A 461 22.54 20.63 -19.38
C THR A 461 21.75 21.52 -18.42
N GLY A 462 21.08 20.93 -17.42
CA GLY A 462 20.33 21.68 -16.42
C GLY A 462 21.22 22.62 -15.60
N ALA A 463 22.35 22.12 -15.09
CA ALA A 463 23.29 22.92 -14.33
C ALA A 463 23.94 24.02 -15.18
N TYR A 464 24.40 23.68 -16.38
CA TYR A 464 24.99 24.63 -17.33
C TYR A 464 24.03 25.78 -17.64
N ARG A 465 22.78 25.46 -17.94
CA ARG A 465 21.75 26.45 -18.27
C ARG A 465 21.47 27.41 -17.11
N ILE A 466 21.41 26.92 -15.87
CA ILE A 466 21.20 27.79 -14.70
C ILE A 466 22.38 28.77 -14.55
N ILE A 467 23.61 28.28 -14.67
CA ILE A 467 24.81 29.12 -14.55
C ILE A 467 24.81 30.18 -15.66
N THR A 468 24.63 29.78 -16.92
CA THR A 468 24.68 30.71 -18.06
C THR A 468 23.58 31.76 -18.02
N ASP A 469 22.34 31.38 -17.69
CA ASP A 469 21.20 32.30 -17.75
C ASP A 469 21.14 33.25 -16.55
N PHE A 470 21.69 32.86 -15.38
CA PHE A 470 21.49 33.59 -14.14
C PHE A 470 22.76 34.01 -13.39
N PHE A 471 23.91 33.38 -13.59
CA PHE A 471 25.13 33.64 -12.81
C PHE A 471 26.35 34.01 -13.66
N ALA A 472 26.25 33.96 -14.99
CA ALA A 472 27.30 34.51 -15.84
C ALA A 472 27.37 36.03 -15.64
N GLU A 473 28.56 36.55 -15.38
CA GLU A 473 28.78 38.00 -15.30
C GLU A 473 28.38 38.64 -16.64
N ASP A 474 27.47 39.62 -16.60
CA ASP A 474 27.24 40.50 -17.74
C ASP A 474 28.51 41.33 -17.97
N GLU A 475 29.45 40.82 -18.78
CA GLU A 475 30.60 41.61 -19.27
C GLU A 475 30.16 42.91 -19.99
N ASN A 476 28.86 43.09 -20.27
CA ASN A 476 28.30 44.24 -20.97
C ASN A 476 27.84 45.41 -20.06
N GLN A 477 27.79 45.26 -18.73
CA GLN A 477 27.33 46.36 -17.86
C GLN A 477 28.45 47.34 -17.43
N GLU A 478 29.73 46.95 -17.53
CA GLU A 478 30.85 47.85 -17.19
C GLU A 478 31.23 48.81 -18.35
N GLU A 479 31.04 48.45 -19.62
CA GLU A 479 31.34 49.37 -20.75
C GLU A 479 30.38 50.56 -20.87
N SER A 480 29.20 50.47 -20.24
CA SER A 480 28.17 51.53 -20.27
C SER A 480 28.44 52.68 -19.30
N LYS A 481 29.31 52.49 -18.30
CA LYS A 481 29.63 53.53 -17.29
C LYS A 481 30.95 54.26 -17.51
N VAL A 482 31.84 53.75 -18.38
CA VAL A 482 33.16 54.36 -18.64
C VAL A 482 33.14 55.35 -19.82
N SER A 483 32.05 55.38 -20.60
CA SER A 483 31.95 56.20 -21.82
C SER A 483 31.44 57.63 -21.61
N GLU A 484 31.05 58.04 -20.40
CA GLU A 484 30.58 59.43 -20.11
C GLU A 484 31.66 60.40 -19.58
N GLU A 485 32.88 59.95 -19.23
CA GLU A 485 33.91 60.85 -18.63
C GLU A 485 35.01 61.37 -19.58
N ASN A 486 34.98 61.05 -20.88
CA ASN A 486 35.99 61.57 -21.83
C ASN A 486 35.39 62.52 -22.88
N GLN A 487 35.02 63.73 -22.48
CA GLN A 487 34.90 64.87 -23.41
C GLN A 487 36.23 65.62 -23.53
N PRO A 488 36.79 65.81 -24.73
CA PRO A 488 37.99 66.61 -24.91
C PRO A 488 37.67 68.11 -24.87
N VAL A 489 38.43 68.84 -24.05
CA VAL A 489 38.45 70.31 -23.99
C VAL A 489 38.95 70.87 -25.34
N GLN A 490 38.07 71.55 -26.08
CA GLN A 490 38.43 72.31 -27.28
C GLN A 490 39.11 73.63 -26.87
N TYR A 491 40.35 73.83 -27.31
CA TYR A 491 41.01 75.14 -27.36
C TYR A 491 40.56 75.89 -28.62
N ASN A 492 40.06 77.12 -28.46
CA ASN A 492 39.89 78.07 -29.55
C ASN A 492 41.11 78.99 -29.66
N PHE A 493 41.64 79.14 -30.87
CA PHE A 493 42.51 80.24 -31.29
C PHE A 493 41.69 81.46 -31.68
#